data_AF-A0A929BMA4-F1
#
_entry.id   AF-A0A929BMA4-F1
#
_cell.length_a   1.000
_cell.length_b   1.000
_cell.length_c   1.000
_cell.angle_alpha   90.00
_cell.angle_beta   90.00
_cell.angle_gamma   90.00
#
_symmetry.space_group_name_H-M   'P 1'
#
loop_
_entity.id
_entity.type
_entity.pdbx_description
1 polymer ?
#
loop_
_entity_poly.entity_id
_entity_poly.type
_entity_poly.pdbx_seq_one_letter_code
_entity_poly.pdbx_strand_id
1 'polypeptide(L)'
;MAGQALPPALAGNFFDVDVPRPVLDRVLSGELDLSSALLRGRIRVGGDTGLAARLVNVFNPPPVYPPSLPTPNTYVGLSDHPLDRKAINLTNVFDLFGAPPRTAACVQRVDLYERRGNSFVFRARGYDVYHNRRMEMDHTYVTDDEMDYTEMTWRIDFLQAGAYRVRLATGDRVPDSVTPMVVGDIADPQLEVTFEEHPDHYLLRTSALCLKVYREDFRTEVLDTAGHKVTEVGGRQKTLFSTVLDSFPTGLIHDDETGLDFAVENFTLAPGEAVYGFGERFSTLNKRGQTVGLWAIDGLGNTSGRTYKNIPFFMSTAGYGVFVNHVLPMTFFVGSRSYVHNLLMAEGDSLDYYFFYGPSLKKIASDYTDLTGKSPVPPKWSFGLWVSRISYDSQEEVIEAARRLRAERYPADVINVDTNWFKGEWQCDYRFGPRFPDPAGMFRQLREKRFRVCLWQWPYVCEHLDIFEEAQEKDVLAEGGNFD
;
A
#
# COMPACT_ATOMS: atom_id res chain seq x y z
N MET A 1 12.27 -44.92 -19.86
CA MET A 1 11.76 -45.73 -20.98
C MET A 1 11.29 -44.80 -22.08
N ALA A 2 11.47 -45.24 -23.32
CA ALA A 2 11.35 -44.53 -24.58
C ALA A 2 10.12 -43.62 -24.78
N GLY A 3 10.36 -42.51 -25.47
CA GLY A 3 9.79 -42.27 -26.80
C GLY A 3 8.34 -41.81 -26.89
N GLN A 4 8.14 -40.51 -27.10
CA GLN A 4 7.21 -40.05 -28.14
C GLN A 4 7.91 -38.99 -28.98
N ALA A 5 8.18 -39.35 -30.24
CA ALA A 5 8.65 -38.44 -31.27
C ALA A 5 7.52 -37.49 -31.67
N LEU A 6 7.88 -36.21 -31.88
CA LEU A 6 6.99 -35.22 -32.47
C LEU A 6 6.54 -35.66 -33.88
N PRO A 7 5.34 -35.25 -34.35
CA PRO A 7 4.78 -35.72 -35.61
C PRO A 7 5.64 -35.36 -36.84
N PRO A 8 5.63 -36.17 -37.91
CA PRO A 8 6.52 -36.03 -39.08
C PRO A 8 6.33 -34.74 -39.92
N ALA A 9 5.31 -33.93 -39.63
CA ALA A 9 4.96 -32.73 -40.41
C ALA A 9 5.68 -31.43 -39.96
N LEU A 10 6.54 -31.49 -38.93
CA LEU A 10 7.41 -30.38 -38.50
C LEU A 10 8.90 -30.66 -38.70
N ALA A 11 9.27 -31.77 -39.36
CA ALA A 11 10.65 -32.11 -39.70
C ALA A 11 11.20 -31.28 -40.90
N GLY A 12 10.96 -29.97 -40.90
CA GLY A 12 11.45 -29.05 -41.91
C GLY A 12 12.81 -28.47 -41.53
N ASN A 13 13.88 -29.08 -42.05
CA ASN A 13 15.22 -28.50 -42.28
C ASN A 13 15.82 -27.62 -41.17
N PHE A 14 16.32 -28.24 -40.10
CA PHE A 14 17.37 -27.63 -39.26
C PHE A 14 18.72 -28.17 -39.72
N PHE A 15 19.58 -27.29 -40.22
CA PHE A 15 20.97 -27.62 -40.52
C PHE A 15 21.81 -27.45 -39.25
N ASP A 16 22.59 -28.48 -38.87
CA ASP A 16 23.70 -28.32 -37.94
C ASP A 16 24.84 -27.67 -38.73
N VAL A 17 25.13 -26.39 -38.43
CA VAL A 17 26.18 -25.63 -39.12
C VAL A 17 27.32 -25.38 -38.14
N ASP A 18 28.49 -25.96 -38.43
CA ASP A 18 29.73 -25.58 -37.76
C ASP A 18 30.22 -24.25 -38.34
N VAL A 19 30.11 -23.20 -37.53
CA VAL A 19 30.58 -21.86 -37.89
C VAL A 19 32.05 -21.73 -37.44
N PRO A 20 33.00 -21.46 -38.36
CA PRO A 20 34.41 -21.31 -37.99
C PRO A 20 34.60 -20.21 -36.94
N ARG A 21 35.50 -20.44 -35.96
CA ARG A 21 35.77 -19.49 -34.86
C ARG A 21 36.03 -18.04 -35.31
N PRO A 22 36.78 -17.78 -36.40
CA PRO A 22 36.99 -16.40 -36.87
C PRO A 22 35.71 -15.69 -37.31
N VAL A 23 34.69 -16.42 -37.78
CA VAL A 23 33.39 -15.84 -38.13
C VAL A 23 32.60 -15.53 -36.87
N LEU A 24 32.62 -16.41 -35.87
CA LEU A 24 32.00 -16.16 -34.56
C LEU A 24 32.62 -14.96 -33.85
N ASP A 25 33.94 -14.81 -33.90
CA ASP A 25 34.63 -13.68 -33.26
C ASP A 25 34.22 -12.33 -33.88
N ARG A 26 33.96 -12.29 -35.20
CA ARG A 26 33.46 -11.09 -35.91
C ARG A 26 31.99 -10.79 -35.63
N VAL A 27 31.16 -11.81 -35.40
CA VAL A 27 29.79 -11.62 -34.91
C VAL A 27 29.81 -11.04 -33.49
N LEU A 28 30.68 -11.57 -32.64
CA LEU A 28 30.80 -11.14 -31.25
C LEU A 28 31.43 -9.76 -31.06
N SER A 29 32.21 -9.28 -32.04
CA SER A 29 32.74 -7.91 -32.04
C SER A 29 31.77 -6.90 -32.67
N GLY A 30 30.62 -7.35 -33.18
CA GLY A 30 29.65 -6.50 -33.89
C GLY A 30 30.05 -6.14 -35.31
N GLU A 31 31.13 -6.72 -35.83
CA GLU A 31 31.64 -6.45 -37.19
C GLU A 31 30.85 -7.24 -38.26
N LEU A 32 30.09 -8.26 -37.87
CA LEU A 32 29.22 -9.07 -38.74
C LEU A 32 27.83 -9.27 -38.09
N ASP A 33 26.76 -8.78 -38.71
CA ASP A 33 25.38 -9.02 -38.25
C ASP A 33 24.77 -10.22 -38.98
N LEU A 34 24.55 -11.32 -38.24
CA LEU A 34 23.90 -12.54 -38.73
C LEU A 34 22.55 -12.81 -38.06
N SER A 35 22.02 -11.86 -37.29
CA SER A 35 20.79 -12.01 -36.50
C SER A 35 19.58 -12.43 -37.34
N SER A 36 19.49 -11.96 -38.57
CA SER A 36 18.42 -12.30 -39.53
C SER A 36 18.63 -13.63 -40.26
N ALA A 37 19.87 -14.14 -40.35
CA ALA A 37 20.21 -15.35 -41.11
C ALA A 37 20.17 -16.64 -40.27
N LEU A 38 20.32 -16.55 -38.94
CA LEU A 38 20.50 -17.70 -38.05
C LEU A 38 19.22 -18.22 -37.35
N LEU A 39 18.05 -17.70 -37.71
CA LEU A 39 16.75 -18.06 -37.10
C LEU A 39 16.27 -19.51 -37.35
N ARG A 40 17.07 -20.40 -37.95
CA ARG A 40 16.66 -21.78 -38.29
C ARG A 40 17.74 -22.88 -38.11
N GLY A 41 18.81 -22.65 -37.34
CA GLY A 41 19.88 -23.66 -37.15
C GLY A 41 20.39 -23.75 -35.71
N ARG A 42 20.92 -24.92 -35.31
CA ARG A 42 21.62 -25.11 -34.03
C ARG A 42 23.12 -24.90 -34.26
N ILE A 43 23.72 -23.91 -33.58
CA ILE A 43 25.17 -23.66 -33.63
C ILE A 43 25.87 -24.57 -32.61
N ARG A 44 26.86 -25.36 -33.04
CA ARG A 44 27.73 -26.11 -32.12
C ARG A 44 28.98 -25.29 -31.81
N VAL A 45 29.22 -25.05 -30.52
CA VAL A 45 30.36 -24.28 -30.00
C VAL A 45 31.44 -25.17 -29.36
N GLY A 46 31.49 -26.45 -29.73
CA GLY A 46 32.60 -27.35 -29.37
C GLY A 46 32.88 -27.53 -27.87
N GLY A 47 31.92 -27.25 -26.99
CA GLY A 47 32.09 -27.34 -25.53
C GLY A 47 32.64 -26.08 -24.85
N ASP A 48 32.86 -24.99 -25.60
CA ASP A 48 33.26 -23.69 -25.05
C ASP A 48 32.02 -22.94 -24.52
N THR A 49 31.76 -23.13 -23.22
CA THR A 49 30.60 -22.54 -22.52
C THR A 49 30.65 -21.02 -22.45
N GLY A 50 31.85 -20.42 -22.43
CA GLY A 50 32.03 -18.96 -22.45
C GLY A 50 31.64 -18.35 -23.79
N LEU A 51 31.98 -19.02 -24.89
CA LEU A 51 31.54 -18.64 -26.23
C LEU A 51 30.02 -18.79 -26.40
N ALA A 52 29.45 -19.88 -25.86
CA ALA A 52 28.00 -20.12 -25.87
C ALA A 52 27.22 -18.95 -25.23
N ALA A 53 27.63 -18.54 -24.03
CA ALA A 53 26.99 -17.46 -23.28
C ALA A 53 27.05 -16.11 -24.01
N ARG A 54 28.21 -15.80 -24.62
CA ARG A 54 28.37 -14.56 -25.40
C ARG A 54 27.49 -14.52 -26.64
N LEU A 55 27.33 -15.65 -27.34
CA LEU A 55 26.46 -15.74 -28.51
C LEU A 55 24.97 -15.59 -28.12
N VAL A 56 24.55 -16.17 -26.99
CA VAL A 56 23.19 -15.99 -26.47
C VAL A 56 22.87 -14.52 -26.24
N ASN A 57 23.79 -13.75 -25.66
CA ASN A 57 23.59 -12.31 -25.42
C ASN A 57 23.51 -11.47 -26.71
N VAL A 58 24.15 -11.92 -27.80
CA VAL A 58 24.08 -11.23 -29.10
C VAL A 58 22.76 -11.54 -29.82
N PHE A 59 22.27 -12.78 -29.76
CA PHE A 59 21.01 -13.17 -30.41
C PHE A 59 19.76 -12.87 -29.58
N ASN A 60 19.92 -12.67 -28.26
CA ASN A 60 18.84 -12.39 -27.34
C ASN A 60 19.28 -11.28 -26.36
N PRO A 61 19.52 -10.06 -26.86
CA PRO A 61 19.97 -8.97 -26.01
C PRO A 61 18.92 -8.69 -24.92
N PRO A 62 19.33 -8.39 -23.67
CA PRO A 62 18.39 -7.98 -22.65
C PRO A 62 17.59 -6.76 -23.16
N PRO A 63 16.28 -6.69 -22.88
CA PRO A 63 15.47 -5.58 -23.34
C PRO A 63 16.05 -4.26 -22.82
N VAL A 64 16.44 -3.38 -23.75
CA VAL A 64 16.75 -1.99 -23.44
C VAL A 64 15.41 -1.29 -23.25
N TYR A 65 15.00 -1.10 -21.99
CA TYR A 65 13.79 -0.35 -21.69
C TYR A 65 14.03 1.15 -21.95
N PRO A 66 13.19 1.82 -22.74
CA PRO A 66 13.25 3.28 -22.86
C PRO A 66 12.84 3.93 -21.52
N PRO A 67 13.50 5.03 -21.10
CA PRO A 67 13.23 5.67 -19.80
C PRO A 67 11.90 6.44 -19.72
N SER A 68 10.91 6.15 -20.57
CA SER A 68 9.61 6.84 -20.52
C SER A 68 8.49 6.03 -21.19
N LEU A 69 7.81 5.21 -20.40
CA LEU A 69 6.44 4.78 -20.67
C LEU A 69 5.63 5.01 -19.38
N PRO A 70 4.38 5.51 -19.48
CA PRO A 70 3.55 5.79 -18.31
C PRO A 70 3.18 4.47 -17.64
N THR A 71 3.70 4.24 -16.44
CA THR A 71 3.49 3.00 -15.67
C THR A 71 2.21 3.06 -14.82
N PRO A 72 1.52 1.92 -14.64
CA PRO A 72 0.27 1.87 -13.90
C PRO A 72 0.50 2.00 -12.38
N ASN A 73 0.17 3.18 -11.83
CA ASN A 73 -0.36 3.46 -10.49
C ASN A 73 0.11 2.61 -9.29
N THR A 74 1.41 2.38 -9.18
CA THR A 74 2.08 2.17 -7.89
C THR A 74 2.88 3.44 -7.59
N TYR A 75 2.92 3.86 -6.33
CA TYR A 75 3.66 5.06 -5.91
C TYR A 75 5.17 4.89 -6.16
N VAL A 76 5.64 3.65 -6.36
CA VAL A 76 6.83 3.38 -7.16
C VAL A 76 6.35 2.95 -8.55
N GLY A 77 6.80 3.63 -9.60
CA GLY A 77 6.40 3.39 -10.99
C GLY A 77 6.74 2.01 -11.57
N LEU A 78 6.98 1.00 -10.74
CA LEU A 78 7.18 -0.45 -10.88
C LEU A 78 7.02 -0.91 -9.41
N SER A 79 6.32 -2.00 -9.10
CA SER A 79 5.99 -2.37 -7.71
C SER A 79 7.15 -2.18 -6.72
N ASP A 80 6.85 -1.70 -5.52
CA ASP A 80 7.83 -1.25 -4.51
C ASP A 80 8.60 -2.43 -3.85
N HIS A 81 8.70 -3.57 -4.54
CA HIS A 81 9.57 -4.65 -4.11
C HIS A 81 11.04 -4.26 -4.35
N PRO A 82 11.94 -4.55 -3.40
CA PRO A 82 13.37 -4.68 -3.66
C PRO A 82 13.77 -5.34 -5.00
N LEU A 83 13.02 -6.35 -5.43
CA LEU A 83 13.25 -7.14 -6.63
C LEU A 83 12.62 -6.53 -7.89
N ASP A 84 12.02 -5.34 -7.87
CA ASP A 84 11.36 -4.78 -9.06
C ASP A 84 12.12 -3.59 -9.66
N ARG A 85 12.83 -2.81 -8.84
CA ARG A 85 13.72 -1.73 -9.34
C ARG A 85 15.01 -2.26 -9.95
N LYS A 86 15.47 -3.40 -9.47
CA LYS A 86 16.57 -4.22 -9.99
C LYS A 86 16.23 -5.66 -9.65
N ALA A 87 15.25 -6.25 -10.34
CA ALA A 87 15.10 -7.69 -10.29
C ALA A 87 16.47 -8.28 -10.59
N ILE A 88 17.11 -8.84 -9.56
CA ILE A 88 17.98 -9.97 -9.80
C ILE A 88 17.10 -10.86 -10.65
N ASN A 89 17.48 -11.03 -11.91
CA ASN A 89 16.77 -11.92 -12.80
C ASN A 89 17.00 -13.28 -12.15
N LEU A 90 16.07 -13.72 -11.29
CA LEU A 90 16.16 -14.90 -10.44
C LEU A 90 16.09 -16.10 -11.38
N THR A 91 17.18 -16.32 -12.09
CA THR A 91 17.37 -17.45 -12.97
C THR A 91 17.68 -18.69 -12.14
N ASN A 92 18.24 -18.50 -10.93
CA ASN A 92 18.26 -19.52 -9.89
C ASN A 92 18.20 -18.91 -8.47
N VAL A 93 17.86 -19.74 -7.47
CA VAL A 93 17.71 -19.34 -6.04
C VAL A 93 19.02 -18.83 -5.40
N PHE A 94 20.18 -19.19 -5.93
CA PHE A 94 21.49 -18.73 -5.45
C PHE A 94 21.82 -17.30 -5.89
N ASP A 95 21.09 -16.71 -6.84
CA ASP A 95 21.25 -15.30 -7.16
C ASP A 95 20.89 -14.39 -5.94
N LEU A 96 20.19 -14.94 -4.94
CA LEU A 96 19.90 -14.31 -3.63
C LEU A 96 21.14 -14.05 -2.77
N PHE A 97 22.26 -14.76 -2.99
CA PHE A 97 23.49 -14.55 -2.22
C PHE A 97 24.26 -13.28 -2.61
N GLY A 98 23.89 -12.64 -3.73
CA GLY A 98 24.34 -11.29 -4.11
C GLY A 98 23.40 -10.21 -3.59
N ALA A 99 22.87 -10.39 -2.38
CA ALA A 99 21.73 -9.66 -1.84
C ALA A 99 21.84 -8.14 -2.06
N PRO A 100 20.71 -7.47 -2.38
CA PRO A 100 20.65 -6.02 -2.57
C PRO A 100 21.13 -5.28 -1.29
N PRO A 101 21.45 -3.98 -1.39
CA PRO A 101 21.94 -3.16 -0.28
C PRO A 101 20.81 -2.84 0.71
N ARG A 102 20.34 -3.85 1.44
CA ARG A 102 19.22 -3.78 2.38
C ARG A 102 19.52 -4.60 3.61
N THR A 103 19.07 -4.10 4.74
CA THR A 103 19.12 -4.84 6.01
C THR A 103 17.73 -4.93 6.60
N ALA A 104 17.51 -5.92 7.46
CA ALA A 104 16.22 -6.14 8.08
C ALA A 104 16.36 -6.40 9.58
N ALA A 105 15.33 -6.01 10.32
CA ALA A 105 15.08 -6.40 11.69
C ALA A 105 13.69 -7.04 11.76
N CYS A 106 13.56 -8.27 11.24
CA CYS A 106 12.33 -9.04 11.27
C CYS A 106 12.24 -9.84 12.55
N VAL A 107 11.17 -9.67 13.31
CA VAL A 107 10.96 -10.33 14.60
C VAL A 107 10.89 -11.83 14.39
N GLN A 108 11.75 -12.59 15.06
CA GLN A 108 11.71 -14.06 15.04
C GLN A 108 11.57 -14.66 16.43
N ARG A 109 11.95 -13.91 17.48
CA ARG A 109 11.78 -14.33 18.86
C ARG A 109 11.14 -13.24 19.70
N VAL A 110 10.24 -13.63 20.60
CA VAL A 110 9.61 -12.74 21.56
C VAL A 110 9.53 -13.35 22.95
N ASP A 111 9.84 -12.54 23.95
CA ASP A 111 9.69 -12.88 25.36
C ASP A 111 8.84 -11.82 26.05
N LEU A 112 7.84 -12.25 26.83
CA LEU A 112 7.02 -11.32 27.61
C LEU A 112 7.93 -10.62 28.62
N TYR A 113 7.96 -9.30 28.54
CA TYR A 113 8.78 -8.46 29.41
C TYR A 113 7.93 -7.81 30.50
N GLU A 114 6.77 -7.29 30.12
CA GLU A 114 5.90 -6.57 31.05
C GLU A 114 4.42 -6.77 30.70
N ARG A 115 3.59 -6.88 31.74
CA ARG A 115 2.14 -6.85 31.63
C ARG A 115 1.57 -5.78 32.55
N ARG A 116 0.77 -4.88 32.00
CA ARG A 116 0.00 -3.88 32.77
C ARG A 116 -1.46 -3.93 32.34
N GLY A 117 -2.30 -4.57 33.15
CA GLY A 117 -3.70 -4.81 32.81
C GLY A 117 -3.84 -5.60 31.51
N ASN A 118 -4.43 -4.96 30.50
CA ASN A 118 -4.67 -5.50 29.16
C ASN A 118 -3.60 -5.09 28.12
N SER A 119 -2.50 -4.49 28.58
CA SER A 119 -1.30 -4.20 27.79
C SER A 119 -0.23 -5.26 28.07
N PHE A 120 0.33 -5.82 26.99
CA PHE A 120 1.39 -6.82 27.04
C PHE A 120 2.56 -6.32 26.19
N VAL A 121 3.75 -6.26 26.80
CA VAL A 121 4.97 -5.74 26.20
C VAL A 121 5.97 -6.88 26.12
N PHE A 122 6.47 -7.13 24.92
CA PHE A 122 7.42 -8.19 24.62
C PHE A 122 8.75 -7.58 24.19
N ARG A 123 9.84 -8.13 24.72
CA ARG A 123 11.15 -7.95 24.12
C ARG A 123 11.20 -8.82 22.88
N ALA A 124 11.47 -8.19 21.75
CA ALA A 124 11.53 -8.82 20.45
C ALA A 124 12.99 -8.82 19.95
N ARG A 125 13.40 -9.92 19.32
CA ARG A 125 14.68 -10.01 18.62
C ARG A 125 14.41 -10.02 17.12
N GLY A 126 14.84 -8.94 16.47
CA GLY A 126 14.75 -8.75 15.03
C GLY A 126 16.02 -9.25 14.35
N TYR A 127 15.89 -10.10 13.33
CA TYR A 127 17.00 -10.68 12.60
C TYR A 127 17.01 -10.21 11.16
N ASP A 128 18.21 -10.14 10.58
CA ASP A 128 18.38 -9.86 9.16
C ASP A 128 18.07 -11.10 8.34
N VAL A 129 16.82 -11.16 7.86
CA VAL A 129 16.28 -12.24 7.05
C VAL A 129 16.81 -12.24 5.61
N TYR A 130 17.45 -11.16 5.13
CA TYR A 130 18.12 -11.15 3.83
C TYR A 130 19.48 -11.83 3.89
N HIS A 131 20.20 -11.60 4.99
CA HIS A 131 21.57 -12.09 5.17
C HIS A 131 21.66 -13.39 5.99
N ASN A 132 20.52 -14.02 6.31
CA ASN A 132 20.51 -15.33 6.94
C ASN A 132 21.05 -16.39 5.97
N ARG A 133 22.32 -16.80 6.19
CA ARG A 133 23.01 -17.80 5.36
C ARG A 133 22.66 -19.24 5.71
N ARG A 134 21.95 -19.48 6.81
CA ARG A 134 21.54 -20.82 7.25
C ARG A 134 20.17 -21.13 6.65
N MET A 135 20.18 -21.70 5.44
CA MET A 135 18.95 -22.12 4.76
C MET A 135 18.54 -23.53 5.18
N GLU A 136 17.31 -23.68 5.66
CA GLU A 136 16.67 -24.98 5.91
C GLU A 136 15.45 -25.17 4.99
N MET A 137 15.15 -26.43 4.67
CA MET A 137 14.01 -26.84 3.83
C MET A 137 12.74 -27.12 4.65
N ASP A 138 12.65 -26.59 5.86
CA ASP A 138 11.50 -26.76 6.76
C ASP A 138 10.67 -25.47 6.93
N HIS A 139 11.02 -24.45 6.15
CA HIS A 139 10.41 -23.13 6.11
C HIS A 139 10.67 -22.26 7.36
N THR A 140 11.53 -22.67 8.30
CA THR A 140 11.86 -21.85 9.49
C THR A 140 13.04 -20.92 9.20
N TYR A 141 13.02 -19.71 9.76
CA TYR A 141 14.23 -18.89 9.81
C TYR A 141 15.10 -19.42 10.94
N VAL A 142 16.27 -19.95 10.59
CA VAL A 142 17.24 -20.39 11.60
C VAL A 142 17.70 -19.17 12.39
N THR A 143 17.34 -19.13 13.66
CA THR A 143 17.86 -18.15 14.62
C THR A 143 18.55 -18.93 15.71
N ASP A 144 19.84 -18.66 15.94
CA ASP A 144 20.58 -19.18 17.06
C ASP A 144 21.16 -18.03 17.88
N ASP A 145 21.81 -18.37 18.99
CA ASP A 145 22.36 -17.38 19.91
C ASP A 145 23.69 -16.77 19.40
N GLU A 146 24.24 -17.26 18.28
CA GLU A 146 25.46 -16.75 17.65
C GLU A 146 25.15 -15.68 16.58
N MET A 147 23.90 -15.57 16.13
CA MET A 147 23.49 -14.56 15.15
C MET A 147 23.24 -13.20 15.82
N ASP A 148 23.77 -12.16 15.19
CA ASP A 148 23.45 -10.78 15.54
C ASP A 148 21.95 -10.51 15.36
N TYR A 149 21.39 -9.75 16.30
CA TYR A 149 20.00 -9.33 16.29
C TYR A 149 19.86 -7.89 16.74
N THR A 150 18.79 -7.26 16.27
CA THR A 150 18.34 -5.95 16.74
C THR A 150 17.38 -6.15 17.90
N GLU A 151 17.63 -5.49 19.03
CA GLU A 151 16.67 -5.41 20.12
C GLU A 151 15.49 -4.52 19.73
N MET A 152 14.28 -5.02 19.93
CA MET A 152 13.04 -4.37 19.57
C MET A 152 12.01 -4.54 20.68
N THR A 153 10.97 -3.72 20.65
CA THR A 153 9.82 -3.85 21.54
C THR A 153 8.58 -4.06 20.70
N TRP A 154 7.91 -5.20 20.90
CA TRP A 154 6.60 -5.50 20.33
C TRP A 154 5.55 -5.39 21.43
N ARG A 155 4.53 -4.55 21.24
CA ARG A 155 3.50 -4.28 22.23
C ARG A 155 2.13 -4.55 21.64
N ILE A 156 1.29 -5.21 22.43
CA ILE A 156 -0.13 -5.39 22.16
C ILE A 156 -0.98 -4.82 23.29
N ASP A 157 -1.94 -3.97 22.93
CA ASP A 157 -2.91 -3.37 23.84
C ASP A 157 -4.31 -3.83 23.44
N PHE A 158 -4.97 -4.63 24.29
CA PHE A 158 -6.37 -4.99 24.08
C PHE A 158 -7.27 -3.82 24.50
N LEU A 159 -8.09 -3.35 23.57
CA LEU A 159 -8.95 -2.18 23.74
C LEU A 159 -10.40 -2.61 23.97
N GLN A 160 -10.88 -3.60 23.21
CA GLN A 160 -12.20 -4.20 23.38
C GLN A 160 -12.07 -5.71 23.24
N ALA A 161 -13.13 -6.45 23.55
CA ALA A 161 -13.13 -7.90 23.36
C ALA A 161 -12.72 -8.29 21.92
N GLY A 162 -13.18 -7.55 20.91
CA GLY A 162 -12.83 -7.78 19.51
C GLY A 162 -11.76 -6.86 18.95
N ALA A 163 -11.09 -6.01 19.72
CA ALA A 163 -10.17 -5.01 19.17
C ALA A 163 -8.88 -4.89 19.97
N TYR A 164 -7.75 -4.87 19.28
CA TYR A 164 -6.44 -4.66 19.87
C TYR A 164 -5.55 -3.78 18.98
N ARG A 165 -4.59 -3.09 19.58
CA ARG A 165 -3.56 -2.31 18.89
C ARG A 165 -2.23 -3.03 19.00
N VAL A 166 -1.46 -3.06 17.91
CA VAL A 166 -0.10 -3.61 17.85
C VAL A 166 0.86 -2.49 17.51
N ARG A 167 1.98 -2.44 18.22
CA ARG A 167 3.09 -1.52 17.96
C ARG A 167 4.43 -2.24 17.96
N LEU A 168 5.34 -1.82 17.08
CA LEU A 168 6.72 -2.31 17.02
C LEU A 168 7.68 -1.14 16.74
N ALA A 169 8.81 -1.10 17.45
CA ALA A 169 9.93 -0.23 17.17
C ALA A 169 11.24 -0.87 17.67
N THR A 170 12.39 -0.35 17.23
CA THR A 170 13.70 -0.71 17.81
C THR A 170 13.84 -0.19 19.24
N GLY A 171 14.68 -0.85 20.04
CA GLY A 171 14.93 -0.48 21.44
C GLY A 171 13.88 -1.02 22.43
N ASP A 172 13.79 -0.35 23.58
CA ASP A 172 13.06 -0.81 24.77
C ASP A 172 11.63 -0.26 24.91
N ARG A 173 11.18 0.53 23.93
CA ARG A 173 9.87 1.18 23.94
C ARG A 173 9.32 1.35 22.54
N VAL A 174 8.00 1.40 22.45
CA VAL A 174 7.26 1.81 21.24
C VAL A 174 6.79 3.27 21.36
N PRO A 175 6.76 4.04 20.27
CA PRO A 175 6.19 5.37 20.28
C PRO A 175 4.67 5.35 20.57
N ASP A 176 4.14 6.48 21.03
CA ASP A 176 2.70 6.66 21.22
C ASP A 176 1.95 6.84 19.89
N SER A 177 2.66 7.21 18.82
CA SER A 177 2.18 7.31 17.44
C SER A 177 0.87 8.09 17.33
N VAL A 178 0.86 9.33 17.85
CA VAL A 178 -0.32 10.20 17.79
C VAL A 178 -0.47 10.74 16.37
N THR A 179 -1.59 10.40 15.73
CA THR A 179 -1.97 10.93 14.41
C THR A 179 -3.30 11.67 14.51
N PRO A 180 -3.59 12.62 13.61
CA PRO A 180 -4.90 13.29 13.58
C PRO A 180 -6.05 12.36 13.19
N MET A 181 -5.78 11.11 12.79
CA MET A 181 -6.81 10.15 12.38
C MET A 181 -7.50 9.47 13.56
N VAL A 182 -6.82 9.35 14.70
CA VAL A 182 -7.37 8.74 15.92
C VAL A 182 -7.94 9.83 16.81
N VAL A 183 -9.26 9.87 16.95
CA VAL A 183 -9.97 10.93 17.68
C VAL A 183 -10.85 10.39 18.83
N GLY A 184 -11.07 9.07 18.87
CA GLY A 184 -11.81 8.38 19.91
C GLY A 184 -10.91 7.51 20.78
N ASP A 185 -11.39 7.21 21.98
CA ASP A 185 -10.86 6.15 22.83
C ASP A 185 -11.90 5.02 22.88
N ILE A 186 -11.53 3.85 22.39
CA ILE A 186 -12.40 2.68 22.34
C ILE A 186 -12.12 1.68 23.46
N ALA A 187 -11.19 2.00 24.38
CA ALA A 187 -10.83 1.14 25.49
C ALA A 187 -12.04 0.87 26.41
N ASP A 188 -12.35 -0.40 26.61
CA ASP A 188 -13.35 -0.85 27.57
C ASP A 188 -12.67 -1.08 28.92
N PRO A 189 -12.97 -0.25 29.95
CA PRO A 189 -12.37 -0.39 31.28
C PRO A 189 -12.81 -1.68 32.00
N GLN A 190 -13.84 -2.36 31.53
CA GLN A 190 -14.32 -3.64 32.06
C GLN A 190 -13.77 -4.85 31.27
N LEU A 191 -12.94 -4.62 30.26
CA LEU A 191 -12.35 -5.71 29.49
C LEU A 191 -11.47 -6.58 30.37
N GLU A 192 -11.71 -7.89 30.33
CA GLU A 192 -10.83 -8.88 30.92
C GLU A 192 -10.15 -9.71 29.83
N VAL A 193 -8.81 -9.76 29.89
CA VAL A 193 -8.00 -10.62 29.04
C VAL A 193 -7.40 -11.73 29.89
N THR A 194 -7.80 -12.97 29.63
CA THR A 194 -7.14 -14.14 30.24
C THR A 194 -5.81 -14.37 29.54
N PHE A 195 -4.80 -14.75 30.31
CA PHE A 195 -3.45 -14.97 29.82
C PHE A 195 -2.94 -16.30 30.35
N GLU A 196 -2.47 -17.14 29.44
CA GLU A 196 -1.84 -18.42 29.74
C GLU A 196 -0.49 -18.49 29.03
N GLU A 197 0.50 -19.03 29.72
CA GLU A 197 1.85 -19.19 29.20
C GLU A 197 2.08 -20.67 28.88
N HIS A 198 2.42 -20.95 27.62
CA HIS A 198 2.80 -22.28 27.16
C HIS A 198 4.27 -22.30 26.72
N PRO A 199 4.88 -23.50 26.58
CA PRO A 199 6.28 -23.62 26.19
C PRO A 199 6.64 -22.93 24.87
N ASP A 200 5.74 -22.97 23.88
CA ASP A 200 5.96 -22.49 22.52
C ASP A 200 5.23 -21.17 22.21
N HIS A 201 4.21 -20.80 22.99
CA HIS A 201 3.41 -19.62 22.75
C HIS A 201 2.81 -19.01 24.03
N TYR A 202 2.39 -17.76 23.93
CA TYR A 202 1.49 -17.12 24.89
C TYR A 202 0.07 -17.13 24.32
N LEU A 203 -0.89 -17.34 25.20
CA LEU A 203 -2.30 -17.46 24.84
C LEU A 203 -3.09 -16.36 25.54
N LEU A 204 -3.66 -15.45 24.75
CA LEU A 204 -4.45 -14.31 25.22
C LEU A 204 -5.88 -14.50 24.74
N ARG A 205 -6.87 -14.44 25.65
CA ARG A 205 -8.28 -14.61 25.27
C ARG A 205 -9.15 -13.51 25.82
N THR A 206 -10.12 -13.12 25.00
CA THR A 206 -11.24 -12.27 25.36
C THR A 206 -12.54 -13.05 25.20
N SER A 207 -13.68 -12.40 25.45
CA SER A 207 -15.00 -12.97 25.14
C SER A 207 -15.29 -13.07 23.63
N ALA A 208 -14.49 -12.46 22.75
CA ALA A 208 -14.74 -12.45 21.31
C ALA A 208 -13.68 -13.17 20.47
N LEU A 209 -12.42 -13.24 20.92
CA LEU A 209 -11.34 -13.87 20.16
C LEU A 209 -10.28 -14.51 21.07
N CYS A 210 -9.44 -15.32 20.45
CA CYS A 210 -8.29 -15.94 21.05
C CYS A 210 -7.05 -15.64 20.19
N LEU A 211 -6.00 -15.11 20.80
CA LEU A 211 -4.74 -14.77 20.15
C LEU A 211 -3.63 -15.66 20.70
N LYS A 212 -2.96 -16.39 19.81
CA LYS A 212 -1.71 -17.07 20.13
C LYS A 212 -0.54 -16.23 19.65
N VAL A 213 0.44 -15.99 20.51
CA VAL A 213 1.69 -15.30 20.20
C VAL A 213 2.84 -16.30 20.33
N TYR A 214 3.39 -16.75 19.22
CA TYR A 214 4.47 -17.76 19.23
C TYR A 214 5.79 -17.12 19.63
N ARG A 215 6.54 -17.81 20.50
CA ARG A 215 7.81 -17.32 21.06
C ARG A 215 8.95 -17.33 20.06
N GLU A 216 8.99 -18.36 19.22
CA GLU A 216 9.98 -18.57 18.16
C GLU A 216 9.24 -18.75 16.83
N ASP A 217 9.93 -18.52 15.71
CA ASP A 217 9.28 -18.40 14.40
C ASP A 217 8.05 -17.48 14.50
N PHE A 218 8.35 -16.27 14.99
CA PHE A 218 7.36 -15.35 15.48
C PHE A 218 6.23 -15.14 14.48
N ARG A 219 5.02 -15.32 14.99
CA ARG A 219 3.75 -15.06 14.33
C ARG A 219 2.68 -14.94 15.39
N THR A 220 1.55 -14.36 15.00
CA THR A 220 0.34 -14.45 15.81
C THR A 220 -0.76 -15.18 15.05
N GLU A 221 -1.51 -16.03 15.74
CA GLU A 221 -2.71 -16.68 15.20
C GLU A 221 -3.95 -16.11 15.89
N VAL A 222 -4.83 -15.52 15.09
CA VAL A 222 -6.13 -15.02 15.54
C VAL A 222 -7.16 -16.11 15.31
N LEU A 223 -7.82 -16.54 16.37
CA LEU A 223 -8.84 -17.56 16.38
C LEU A 223 -10.17 -16.96 16.87
N ASP A 224 -11.27 -17.43 16.31
CA ASP A 224 -12.60 -17.18 16.90
C ASP A 224 -12.78 -17.98 18.21
N THR A 225 -13.89 -17.75 18.92
CA THR A 225 -14.18 -18.46 20.17
C THR A 225 -14.50 -19.95 19.97
N ALA A 226 -14.76 -20.39 18.75
CA ALA A 226 -14.92 -21.80 18.40
C ALA A 226 -13.58 -22.47 18.04
N GLY A 227 -12.48 -21.71 17.97
CA GLY A 227 -11.14 -22.20 17.64
C GLY A 227 -10.83 -22.22 16.14
N HIS A 228 -11.69 -21.66 15.29
CA HIS A 228 -11.39 -21.53 13.87
C HIS A 228 -10.40 -20.38 13.63
N LYS A 229 -9.44 -20.60 12.72
CA LYS A 229 -8.48 -19.56 12.35
C LYS A 229 -9.14 -18.48 11.51
N VAL A 230 -9.06 -17.25 12.01
CA VAL A 230 -9.47 -16.02 11.31
C VAL A 230 -8.37 -15.58 10.37
N THR A 231 -7.16 -15.39 10.90
CA THR A 231 -5.96 -15.08 10.12
C THR A 231 -4.71 -15.41 10.95
N GLU A 232 -3.56 -15.40 10.27
CA GLU A 232 -2.22 -15.53 10.85
C GLU A 232 -1.45 -14.30 10.42
N VAL A 233 -0.82 -13.62 11.38
CA VAL A 233 -0.19 -12.31 11.18
C VAL A 233 1.29 -12.41 11.48
N GLY A 234 2.10 -11.79 10.65
CA GLY A 234 3.55 -11.70 10.86
C GLY A 234 4.35 -12.95 10.54
N GLY A 235 3.66 -14.01 10.12
CA GLY A 235 4.26 -15.31 9.87
C GLY A 235 5.21 -15.33 8.68
N ARG A 236 6.01 -16.38 8.62
CA ARG A 236 6.98 -16.64 7.55
C ARG A 236 6.33 -16.89 6.20
N GLN A 237 7.10 -16.68 5.14
CA GLN A 237 6.72 -17.13 3.81
C GLN A 237 6.67 -18.67 3.74
N LYS A 238 5.59 -19.23 3.18
CA LYS A 238 5.41 -20.69 3.03
C LYS A 238 5.92 -21.18 1.67
N THR A 239 7.19 -20.90 1.36
CA THR A 239 7.92 -21.39 0.17
C THR A 239 9.01 -22.37 0.52
N LEU A 240 9.47 -23.18 -0.44
CA LEU A 240 10.41 -24.30 -0.21
C LEU A 240 11.74 -23.90 0.48
N PHE A 241 12.12 -22.62 0.41
CA PHE A 241 13.32 -22.07 1.01
C PHE A 241 12.96 -21.01 2.05
N SER A 242 13.71 -20.96 3.15
CA SER A 242 13.63 -19.98 4.23
C SER A 242 14.18 -18.60 3.81
N THR A 243 13.67 -18.05 2.71
CA THR A 243 14.10 -16.76 2.15
C THR A 243 12.93 -15.80 2.02
N VAL A 244 13.18 -14.51 2.27
CA VAL A 244 12.20 -13.43 2.09
C VAL A 244 12.14 -13.00 0.62
N LEU A 245 11.37 -13.74 -0.18
CA LEU A 245 11.13 -13.41 -1.58
C LEU A 245 9.86 -12.57 -1.70
N ASP A 246 8.71 -13.18 -1.43
CA ASP A 246 7.40 -12.62 -1.80
C ASP A 246 6.65 -12.01 -0.61
N SER A 247 7.06 -12.33 0.63
CA SER A 247 6.46 -11.80 1.85
C SER A 247 7.51 -11.61 2.95
N PHE A 248 7.33 -10.59 3.78
CA PHE A 248 8.19 -10.29 4.91
C PHE A 248 7.50 -10.62 6.23
N PRO A 249 8.18 -11.25 7.21
CA PRO A 249 7.69 -11.35 8.58
C PRO A 249 7.52 -9.96 9.20
N THR A 250 6.80 -9.86 10.32
CA THR A 250 6.68 -8.60 11.08
C THR A 250 8.06 -8.02 11.37
N GLY A 251 8.30 -6.75 11.04
CA GLY A 251 9.63 -6.17 11.22
C GLY A 251 9.82 -4.79 10.65
N LEU A 252 11.10 -4.42 10.58
CA LEU A 252 11.58 -3.21 9.92
C LEU A 252 12.59 -3.58 8.83
N ILE A 253 12.60 -2.82 7.74
CA ILE A 253 13.53 -2.97 6.62
C ILE A 253 14.19 -1.62 6.36
N HIS A 254 15.51 -1.60 6.25
CA HIS A 254 16.27 -0.44 5.78
C HIS A 254 16.72 -0.67 4.33
N ASP A 255 16.48 0.31 3.48
CA ASP A 255 16.93 0.31 2.08
C ASP A 255 18.12 1.25 1.90
N ASP A 256 19.35 0.73 1.99
CA ASP A 256 20.59 1.52 1.96
C ASP A 256 20.73 2.33 0.66
N GLU A 257 20.09 1.90 -0.44
CA GLU A 257 20.09 2.61 -1.73
C GLU A 257 19.31 3.93 -1.67
N THR A 258 18.20 3.93 -0.93
CA THR A 258 17.31 5.10 -0.81
C THR A 258 17.46 5.83 0.52
N GLY A 259 18.05 5.18 1.53
CA GLY A 259 18.11 5.65 2.91
C GLY A 259 16.76 5.60 3.64
N LEU A 260 15.75 4.92 3.08
CA LEU A 260 14.41 4.84 3.65
C LEU A 260 14.25 3.60 4.53
N ASP A 261 13.51 3.78 5.62
CA ASP A 261 13.04 2.71 6.49
C ASP A 261 11.61 2.31 6.14
N PHE A 262 11.27 1.05 6.37
CA PHE A 262 9.92 0.52 6.18
C PHE A 262 9.52 -0.39 7.33
N ALA A 263 8.35 -0.13 7.91
CA ALA A 263 7.63 -1.09 8.72
C ALA A 263 6.89 -2.09 7.84
N VAL A 264 7.06 -3.38 8.14
CA VAL A 264 6.44 -4.47 7.36
C VAL A 264 5.61 -5.38 8.25
N GLU A 265 4.48 -5.80 7.72
CA GLU A 265 3.55 -6.74 8.36
C GLU A 265 2.85 -7.55 7.29
N ASN A 266 2.45 -8.78 7.58
CA ASN A 266 1.67 -9.57 6.64
C ASN A 266 0.48 -10.26 7.31
N PHE A 267 -0.61 -10.43 6.54
CA PHE A 267 -1.82 -11.12 6.97
C PHE A 267 -2.09 -12.28 6.02
N THR A 268 -2.16 -13.51 6.53
CA THR A 268 -2.45 -14.68 5.72
C THR A 268 -3.88 -14.62 5.18
N LEU A 269 -4.02 -14.87 3.87
CA LEU A 269 -5.28 -14.88 3.14
C LEU A 269 -5.72 -16.31 2.85
N ALA A 270 -6.92 -16.67 3.32
CA ALA A 270 -7.56 -17.95 3.02
C ALA A 270 -8.00 -18.04 1.54
N PRO A 271 -8.19 -19.27 1.01
CA PRO A 271 -8.87 -19.48 -0.27
C PRO A 271 -10.27 -18.86 -0.27
N GLY A 272 -10.60 -18.10 -1.33
CA GLY A 272 -11.90 -17.44 -1.45
C GLY A 272 -12.06 -16.16 -0.62
N GLU A 273 -11.07 -15.80 0.21
CA GLU A 273 -11.09 -14.56 0.98
C GLU A 273 -10.96 -13.33 0.07
N ALA A 274 -11.87 -12.37 0.25
CA ALA A 274 -11.86 -11.08 -0.42
C ALA A 274 -11.49 -9.97 0.57
N VAL A 275 -10.79 -8.96 0.06
CA VAL A 275 -10.32 -7.80 0.82
C VAL A 275 -10.91 -6.53 0.20
N TYR A 276 -11.40 -5.63 1.03
CA TYR A 276 -12.07 -4.38 0.65
C TYR A 276 -11.52 -3.19 1.44
N GLY A 277 -11.70 -1.97 0.95
CA GLY A 277 -11.31 -0.74 1.63
C GLY A 277 -10.23 0.04 0.88
N PHE A 278 -9.25 0.56 1.62
CA PHE A 278 -8.16 1.43 1.15
C PHE A 278 -8.60 2.83 0.68
N GLY A 279 -9.80 3.25 1.06
CA GLY A 279 -10.39 4.53 0.68
C GLY A 279 -11.14 4.50 -0.64
N GLU A 280 -11.14 5.63 -1.34
CA GLU A 280 -11.76 5.77 -2.67
C GLU A 280 -10.88 5.10 -3.71
N ARG A 281 -11.41 4.04 -4.36
CA ARG A 281 -10.71 3.30 -5.41
C ARG A 281 -11.62 3.07 -6.60
N PHE A 282 -11.05 3.16 -7.80
CA PHE A 282 -11.78 2.99 -9.06
C PHE A 282 -11.51 1.65 -9.75
N SER A 283 -10.56 0.86 -9.24
CA SER A 283 -10.38 -0.54 -9.64
C SER A 283 -11.52 -1.43 -9.12
N THR A 284 -11.50 -2.73 -9.46
CA THR A 284 -12.50 -3.69 -8.96
C THR A 284 -12.59 -3.66 -7.43
N LEU A 285 -13.80 -3.87 -6.91
CA LEU A 285 -14.11 -3.71 -5.49
C LEU A 285 -13.28 -4.65 -4.61
N ASN A 286 -13.21 -5.94 -4.99
CA ASN A 286 -12.33 -6.92 -4.34
C ASN A 286 -10.87 -6.65 -4.72
N LYS A 287 -10.04 -6.39 -3.71
CA LYS A 287 -8.62 -6.05 -3.87
C LYS A 287 -7.70 -7.26 -4.00
N ARG A 288 -8.22 -8.49 -3.90
CA ARG A 288 -7.42 -9.69 -4.15
C ARG A 288 -6.75 -9.62 -5.54
N GLY A 289 -5.45 -9.90 -5.57
CA GLY A 289 -4.59 -9.81 -6.76
C GLY A 289 -4.12 -8.38 -7.10
N GLN A 290 -4.40 -7.37 -6.26
CA GLN A 290 -4.02 -5.98 -6.53
C GLN A 290 -2.91 -5.50 -5.60
N THR A 291 -2.01 -4.69 -6.14
CA THR A 291 -1.12 -3.83 -5.36
C THR A 291 -1.79 -2.47 -5.19
N VAL A 292 -1.89 -1.97 -3.96
CA VAL A 292 -2.61 -0.75 -3.60
C VAL A 292 -1.68 0.20 -2.87
N GLY A 293 -1.28 1.28 -3.54
CA GLY A 293 -0.52 2.38 -2.94
C GLY A 293 -1.43 3.41 -2.27
N LEU A 294 -1.05 3.85 -1.07
CA LEU A 294 -1.70 4.93 -0.35
C LEU A 294 -0.82 6.19 -0.43
N TRP A 295 -1.10 7.01 -1.43
CA TRP A 295 -0.51 8.34 -1.58
C TRP A 295 -1.54 9.25 -2.26
N ALA A 296 -1.81 10.39 -1.65
CA ALA A 296 -2.76 11.35 -2.20
C ALA A 296 -2.15 11.99 -3.44
N ILE A 297 -2.82 11.81 -4.58
CA ILE A 297 -2.39 12.37 -5.86
C ILE A 297 -3.63 12.76 -6.67
N ASP A 298 -3.51 13.86 -7.41
CA ASP A 298 -4.54 14.23 -8.38
C ASP A 298 -4.57 13.20 -9.53
N GLY A 299 -5.65 12.42 -9.57
CA GLY A 299 -5.85 11.43 -10.61
C GLY A 299 -6.25 12.00 -11.96
N LEU A 300 -6.57 13.30 -12.04
CA LEU A 300 -7.18 13.96 -13.20
C LEU A 300 -8.39 13.17 -13.75
N GLY A 301 -9.11 12.49 -12.86
CA GLY A 301 -10.19 11.58 -13.21
C GLY A 301 -10.19 10.28 -12.39
N ASN A 302 -10.94 9.30 -12.88
CA ASN A 302 -11.23 8.04 -12.18
C ASN A 302 -10.87 6.79 -13.00
N THR A 303 -10.09 6.95 -14.07
CA THR A 303 -9.75 5.86 -15.00
C THR A 303 -8.35 5.27 -14.73
N SER A 304 -7.72 5.70 -13.65
CA SER A 304 -6.41 5.23 -13.20
C SER A 304 -6.44 4.87 -11.71
N GLY A 305 -5.37 4.25 -11.21
CA GLY A 305 -5.17 3.94 -9.80
C GLY A 305 -4.66 5.12 -8.95
N ARG A 306 -4.37 6.28 -9.56
CA ARG A 306 -4.22 7.56 -8.83
C ARG A 306 -5.54 7.90 -8.16
N THR A 307 -5.49 8.27 -6.88
CA THR A 307 -6.70 8.52 -6.10
C THR A 307 -6.53 9.64 -5.10
N TYR A 308 -7.63 10.36 -4.89
CA TYR A 308 -7.71 11.53 -4.01
C TYR A 308 -7.80 11.16 -2.53
N LYS A 309 -8.53 10.08 -2.19
CA LYS A 309 -8.89 9.74 -0.81
C LYS A 309 -8.31 8.37 -0.44
N ASN A 310 -7.09 8.37 0.06
CA ASN A 310 -6.40 7.16 0.51
C ASN A 310 -6.68 6.97 2.01
N ILE A 311 -7.21 5.81 2.41
CA ILE A 311 -7.51 5.51 3.81
C ILE A 311 -6.77 4.22 4.18
N PRO A 312 -5.91 4.22 5.22
CA PRO A 312 -5.13 3.04 5.62
C PRO A 312 -5.96 2.03 6.42
N PHE A 313 -7.14 1.69 5.89
CA PHE A 313 -8.07 0.74 6.50
C PHE A 313 -8.58 -0.26 5.48
N PHE A 314 -8.50 -1.55 5.80
CA PHE A 314 -9.09 -2.61 5.01
C PHE A 314 -9.92 -3.57 5.86
N MET A 315 -10.84 -4.28 5.21
CA MET A 315 -11.65 -5.32 5.80
C MET A 315 -11.58 -6.58 4.95
N SER A 316 -11.56 -7.72 5.62
CA SER A 316 -11.54 -9.06 5.02
C SER A 316 -12.85 -9.79 5.27
N THR A 317 -13.31 -10.57 4.27
CA THR A 317 -14.45 -11.48 4.42
C THR A 317 -14.22 -12.60 5.43
N ALA A 318 -12.99 -12.80 5.90
CA ALA A 318 -12.70 -13.69 7.03
C ALA A 318 -13.19 -13.13 8.39
N GLY A 319 -13.73 -11.90 8.41
CA GLY A 319 -14.36 -11.33 9.61
C GLY A 319 -13.43 -10.45 10.44
N TYR A 320 -12.41 -9.88 9.82
CA TYR A 320 -11.49 -8.94 10.46
C TYR A 320 -11.21 -7.71 9.60
N GLY A 321 -10.77 -6.63 10.23
CA GLY A 321 -10.28 -5.43 9.57
C GLY A 321 -9.06 -4.87 10.28
N VAL A 322 -8.26 -4.10 9.54
CA VAL A 322 -7.02 -3.53 10.04
C VAL A 322 -6.95 -2.07 9.63
N PHE A 323 -6.70 -1.20 10.60
CA PHE A 323 -6.39 0.21 10.40
C PHE A 323 -4.92 0.45 10.77
N VAL A 324 -4.11 0.89 9.81
CA VAL A 324 -2.71 1.24 10.04
C VAL A 324 -2.66 2.71 10.44
N ASN A 325 -2.21 2.98 11.66
CA ASN A 325 -2.17 4.33 12.22
C ASN A 325 -0.89 5.05 11.80
N HIS A 326 -0.83 5.34 10.49
CA HIS A 326 0.37 5.90 9.89
C HIS A 326 0.04 6.90 8.78
N VAL A 327 0.87 7.94 8.65
CA VAL A 327 0.64 9.08 7.74
C VAL A 327 1.57 9.10 6.52
N LEU A 328 2.68 8.37 6.61
CA LEU A 328 3.65 8.27 5.53
C LEU A 328 3.16 7.34 4.42
N PRO A 329 3.77 7.41 3.22
CA PRO A 329 3.43 6.51 2.13
C PRO A 329 3.43 5.04 2.56
N MET A 330 2.47 4.28 2.04
CA MET A 330 2.41 2.85 2.29
C MET A 330 1.82 2.09 1.11
N THR A 331 2.25 0.85 0.95
CA THR A 331 1.84 -0.03 -0.14
C THR A 331 1.35 -1.36 0.43
N PHE A 332 0.21 -1.82 -0.08
CA PHE A 332 -0.38 -3.12 0.23
C PHE A 332 -0.29 -4.04 -0.98
N PHE A 333 0.25 -5.24 -0.81
CA PHE A 333 0.27 -6.28 -1.83
C PHE A 333 -0.79 -7.32 -1.47
N VAL A 334 -2.01 -7.11 -1.94
CA VAL A 334 -3.17 -7.92 -1.54
C VAL A 334 -3.23 -9.17 -2.40
N GLY A 335 -2.42 -10.18 -2.09
CA GLY A 335 -2.34 -11.38 -2.92
C GLY A 335 -1.73 -11.15 -4.31
N SER A 336 -1.10 -9.99 -4.56
CA SER A 336 -0.47 -9.64 -5.84
C SER A 336 0.99 -10.08 -5.93
N ARG A 337 1.66 -10.20 -4.77
CA ARG A 337 3.05 -10.63 -4.66
C ARG A 337 3.15 -12.04 -4.10
N SER A 338 2.69 -12.24 -2.87
CA SER A 338 2.43 -13.58 -2.34
C SER A 338 0.94 -13.87 -2.39
N TYR A 339 0.51 -14.87 -3.17
CA TYR A 339 -0.92 -15.19 -3.35
C TYR A 339 -1.68 -15.51 -2.06
N VAL A 340 -0.96 -15.84 -0.99
CA VAL A 340 -1.49 -16.24 0.30
C VAL A 340 -1.31 -15.16 1.38
N HIS A 341 -0.84 -13.96 1.04
CA HIS A 341 -0.69 -12.87 2.00
C HIS A 341 -1.25 -11.53 1.46
N ASN A 342 -1.76 -10.72 2.37
CA ASN A 342 -1.83 -9.27 2.22
C ASN A 342 -0.62 -8.68 2.95
N LEU A 343 0.37 -8.20 2.20
CA LEU A 343 1.60 -7.63 2.75
C LEU A 343 1.46 -6.11 2.84
N LEU A 344 1.80 -5.54 3.99
CA LEU A 344 1.96 -4.11 4.24
C LEU A 344 3.45 -3.75 4.18
N MET A 345 3.76 -2.66 3.47
CA MET A 345 5.01 -1.93 3.59
C MET A 345 4.68 -0.46 3.82
N ALA A 346 5.01 0.06 4.99
CA ALA A 346 4.76 1.43 5.41
C ALA A 346 6.09 2.15 5.61
N GLU A 347 6.33 3.27 4.93
CA GLU A 347 7.57 4.04 5.08
C GLU A 347 7.71 4.56 6.51
N GLY A 348 8.81 4.28 7.21
CA GLY A 348 9.04 4.67 8.60
C GLY A 348 9.71 3.55 9.41
N ASP A 349 10.12 3.91 10.62
CA ASP A 349 10.93 3.08 11.54
C ASP A 349 10.09 2.38 12.62
N SER A 350 8.76 2.43 12.51
CA SER A 350 7.85 1.83 13.49
C SER A 350 6.56 1.35 12.84
N LEU A 351 6.02 0.25 13.39
CA LEU A 351 4.73 -0.32 13.00
C LEU A 351 3.69 0.08 14.04
N ASP A 352 2.52 0.51 13.60
CA ASP A 352 1.37 0.77 14.46
C ASP A 352 0.05 0.49 13.71
N TYR A 353 -0.71 -0.50 14.18
CA TYR A 353 -2.02 -0.79 13.62
C TYR A 353 -3.02 -1.26 14.68
N TYR A 354 -4.29 -1.05 14.36
CA TYR A 354 -5.44 -1.55 15.09
C TYR A 354 -6.04 -2.72 14.32
N PHE A 355 -6.24 -3.83 15.01
CA PHE A 355 -6.96 -4.99 14.51
C PHE A 355 -8.36 -5.01 15.10
N PHE A 356 -9.35 -5.24 14.24
CA PHE A 356 -10.75 -5.33 14.59
C PHE A 356 -11.30 -6.68 14.16
N TYR A 357 -11.73 -7.49 15.11
CA TYR A 357 -12.51 -8.68 14.91
C TYR A 357 -13.98 -8.42 15.19
N GLY A 358 -14.79 -8.92 14.28
CA GLY A 358 -16.22 -8.99 14.44
C GLY A 358 -16.74 -9.62 13.18
N PRO A 359 -17.29 -10.85 13.20
CA PRO A 359 -17.46 -11.57 11.94
C PRO A 359 -18.36 -10.81 10.95
N SER A 360 -19.18 -9.86 11.45
CA SER A 360 -19.83 -8.85 10.63
C SER A 360 -18.91 -7.68 10.25
N LEU A 361 -18.71 -7.48 8.94
CA LEU A 361 -18.06 -6.28 8.38
C LEU A 361 -18.71 -4.95 8.84
N LYS A 362 -20.01 -4.95 9.15
CA LYS A 362 -20.70 -3.77 9.69
C LYS A 362 -20.23 -3.40 11.09
N LYS A 363 -19.96 -4.42 11.93
CA LYS A 363 -19.40 -4.21 13.26
C LYS A 363 -17.99 -3.64 13.13
N ILE A 364 -17.16 -4.24 12.28
CA ILE A 364 -15.78 -3.79 12.02
C ILE A 364 -15.76 -2.32 11.58
N ALA A 365 -16.63 -1.94 10.63
CA ALA A 365 -16.75 -0.54 10.19
C ALA A 365 -17.26 0.38 11.31
N SER A 366 -18.13 -0.11 12.21
CA SER A 366 -18.52 0.64 13.40
C SER A 366 -17.33 0.85 14.32
N ASP A 367 -16.63 -0.21 14.74
CA ASP A 367 -15.50 -0.12 15.67
C ASP A 367 -14.41 0.81 15.13
N TYR A 368 -14.09 0.70 13.83
CA TYR A 368 -13.18 1.61 13.15
C TYR A 368 -13.62 3.07 13.27
N THR A 369 -14.89 3.37 13.01
CA THR A 369 -15.41 4.74 13.10
C THR A 369 -15.69 5.21 14.53
N ASP A 370 -15.78 4.32 15.51
CA ASP A 370 -15.76 4.67 16.94
C ASP A 370 -14.36 5.20 17.33
N LEU A 371 -13.30 4.65 16.72
CA LEU A 371 -11.91 5.12 16.90
C LEU A 371 -11.60 6.39 16.08
N THR A 372 -11.97 6.42 14.80
CA THR A 372 -11.57 7.50 13.86
C THR A 372 -12.62 8.59 13.67
N GLY A 373 -13.74 8.51 14.37
CA GLY A 373 -14.83 9.47 14.32
C GLY A 373 -15.97 9.06 13.39
N LYS A 374 -17.20 9.15 13.91
CA LYS A 374 -18.42 8.96 13.13
C LYS A 374 -18.68 10.18 12.25
N SER A 375 -18.99 9.95 10.97
CA SER A 375 -19.46 11.05 10.12
C SER A 375 -20.78 11.60 10.66
N PRO A 376 -20.90 12.93 10.88
CA PRO A 376 -22.17 13.52 11.28
C PRO A 376 -23.19 13.35 10.16
N VAL A 377 -24.47 13.23 10.51
CA VAL A 377 -25.55 13.25 9.52
C VAL A 377 -25.59 14.65 8.88
N PRO A 378 -25.38 14.78 7.56
CA PRO A 378 -25.43 16.09 6.91
C PRO A 378 -26.83 16.74 7.01
N PRO A 379 -26.94 18.07 6.87
CA PRO A 379 -28.23 18.75 6.87
C PRO A 379 -29.16 18.18 5.78
N LYS A 380 -30.45 17.98 6.10
CA LYS A 380 -31.44 17.34 5.19
C LYS A 380 -31.42 17.87 3.75
N TRP A 381 -31.23 19.17 3.55
CA TRP A 381 -31.21 19.79 2.21
C TRP A 381 -30.04 19.33 1.33
N SER A 382 -28.94 18.82 1.91
CA SER A 382 -27.79 18.36 1.13
C SER A 382 -28.06 17.06 0.37
N PHE A 383 -29.11 16.31 0.74
CA PHE A 383 -29.57 15.13 0.04
C PHE A 383 -30.42 15.45 -1.21
N GLY A 384 -30.75 16.74 -1.43
CA GLY A 384 -31.43 17.21 -2.63
C GLY A 384 -30.51 17.27 -3.85
N LEU A 385 -31.03 17.73 -4.99
CA LEU A 385 -30.23 17.89 -6.21
C LEU A 385 -29.32 19.13 -6.10
N TRP A 386 -28.04 18.93 -6.41
CA TRP A 386 -27.03 19.98 -6.57
C TRP A 386 -26.87 20.29 -8.05
N VAL A 387 -26.93 21.57 -8.42
CA VAL A 387 -26.71 22.02 -9.79
C VAL A 387 -25.40 22.80 -9.84
N SER A 388 -24.53 22.41 -10.76
CA SER A 388 -23.22 23.02 -10.98
C SER A 388 -22.95 23.19 -12.47
N ARG A 389 -21.97 24.04 -12.78
CA ARG A 389 -21.27 24.19 -14.07
C ARG A 389 -19.80 24.42 -13.76
N ILE A 390 -18.90 24.15 -14.72
CA ILE A 390 -17.47 24.48 -14.57
C ILE A 390 -17.28 25.94 -14.14
N SER A 391 -18.16 26.85 -14.58
CA SER A 391 -18.27 28.20 -14.05
C SER A 391 -19.59 28.86 -14.45
N TYR A 392 -20.00 29.85 -13.66
CA TYR A 392 -21.00 30.85 -14.04
C TYR A 392 -20.29 32.15 -14.38
N ASP A 393 -20.70 32.80 -15.46
CA ASP A 393 -20.07 34.03 -15.97
C ASP A 393 -20.44 35.27 -15.17
N SER A 394 -21.54 35.24 -14.42
CA SER A 394 -21.97 36.37 -13.60
C SER A 394 -22.95 35.98 -12.50
N GLN A 395 -23.11 36.88 -11.53
CA GLN A 395 -24.17 36.83 -10.53
C GLN A 395 -25.58 36.68 -11.15
N GLU A 396 -25.86 37.39 -12.25
CA GLU A 396 -27.16 37.31 -12.91
C GLU A 396 -27.42 35.91 -13.48
N GLU A 397 -26.38 35.26 -14.04
CA GLU A 397 -26.53 33.90 -14.55
C GLU A 397 -26.86 32.89 -13.45
N VAL A 398 -26.26 33.03 -12.26
CA VAL A 398 -26.58 32.20 -11.09
C VAL A 398 -28.06 32.38 -10.69
N ILE A 399 -28.52 33.64 -10.61
CA ILE A 399 -29.91 33.97 -10.26
C ILE A 399 -30.88 33.44 -11.31
N GLU A 400 -30.55 33.60 -12.59
CA GLU A 400 -31.35 33.13 -13.72
C GLU A 400 -31.47 31.61 -13.73
N ALA A 401 -30.37 30.88 -13.51
CA ALA A 401 -30.40 29.42 -13.39
C ALA A 401 -31.36 28.97 -12.27
N ALA A 402 -31.27 29.59 -11.09
CA ALA A 402 -32.19 29.32 -9.98
C ALA A 402 -33.65 29.68 -10.31
N ARG A 403 -33.87 30.79 -11.02
CA ARG A 403 -35.21 31.21 -11.46
C ARG A 403 -35.81 30.20 -12.42
N ARG A 404 -35.05 29.74 -13.41
CA ARG A 404 -35.49 28.75 -14.41
C ARG A 404 -35.80 27.40 -13.78
N LEU A 405 -34.94 26.89 -12.89
CA LEU A 405 -35.20 25.65 -12.15
C LEU A 405 -36.57 25.68 -11.44
N ARG A 406 -36.92 26.81 -10.82
CA ARG A 406 -38.24 26.99 -10.18
C ARG A 406 -39.37 27.14 -11.18
N ALA A 407 -39.20 27.95 -12.23
CA ALA A 407 -40.23 28.17 -13.25
C ALA A 407 -40.58 26.90 -14.01
N GLU A 408 -39.56 26.10 -14.35
CA GLU A 408 -39.67 24.84 -15.09
C GLU A 408 -39.97 23.64 -14.18
N ARG A 409 -40.11 23.87 -12.86
CA ARG A 409 -40.47 22.87 -11.84
C ARG A 409 -39.48 21.72 -11.69
N TYR A 410 -38.18 21.99 -11.86
CA TYR A 410 -37.11 21.07 -11.50
C TYR A 410 -36.75 21.22 -10.01
N PRO A 411 -36.93 20.18 -9.18
CA PRO A 411 -36.50 20.21 -7.78
C PRO A 411 -34.97 20.27 -7.70
N ALA A 412 -34.46 21.27 -6.99
CA ALA A 412 -33.04 21.45 -6.70
C ALA A 412 -32.87 22.29 -5.44
N ASP A 413 -31.87 21.94 -4.65
CA ASP A 413 -31.65 22.47 -3.30
C ASP A 413 -30.35 23.28 -3.21
N VAL A 414 -29.35 22.98 -4.04
CA VAL A 414 -28.05 23.65 -3.99
C VAL A 414 -27.63 24.14 -5.37
N ILE A 415 -27.16 25.38 -5.43
CA ILE A 415 -26.41 25.92 -6.57
C ILE A 415 -24.93 25.96 -6.18
N ASN A 416 -24.07 25.29 -6.94
CA ASN A 416 -22.62 25.35 -6.77
C ASN A 416 -22.03 26.38 -7.73
N VAL A 417 -21.31 27.37 -7.19
CA VAL A 417 -20.56 28.35 -7.98
C VAL A 417 -19.09 27.97 -7.90
N ASP A 418 -18.56 27.56 -9.04
CA ASP A 418 -17.21 27.03 -9.18
C ASP A 418 -16.15 28.16 -9.32
N THR A 419 -14.94 27.82 -9.73
CA THR A 419 -13.70 28.66 -9.74
C THR A 419 -13.81 30.13 -10.18
N ASN A 420 -14.85 30.53 -10.91
CA ASN A 420 -15.03 31.90 -11.42
C ASN A 420 -15.72 32.90 -10.50
N TRP A 421 -16.07 32.54 -9.26
CA TRP A 421 -16.58 33.55 -8.32
C TRP A 421 -15.52 34.57 -7.87
N PHE A 422 -14.23 34.25 -8.04
CA PHE A 422 -13.10 35.16 -7.84
C PHE A 422 -12.91 36.16 -8.99
N LYS A 423 -11.97 37.09 -8.82
CA LYS A 423 -11.55 38.05 -9.86
C LYS A 423 -10.97 37.34 -11.10
N GLY A 424 -10.14 36.32 -10.92
CA GLY A 424 -9.63 35.45 -11.97
C GLY A 424 -9.89 33.98 -11.64
N GLU A 425 -9.93 33.12 -12.67
CA GLU A 425 -10.16 31.69 -12.45
C GLU A 425 -9.04 31.10 -11.56
N TRP A 426 -9.39 30.19 -10.64
CA TRP A 426 -8.45 29.51 -9.73
C TRP A 426 -7.68 30.44 -8.76
N GLN A 427 -8.03 31.72 -8.68
CA GLN A 427 -7.39 32.70 -7.78
C GLN A 427 -8.11 32.75 -6.43
N CYS A 428 -7.87 31.75 -5.58
CA CYS A 428 -8.56 31.61 -4.30
C CYS A 428 -8.11 32.64 -3.24
N ASP A 429 -8.57 33.89 -3.36
CA ASP A 429 -8.32 34.99 -2.42
C ASP A 429 -9.50 35.30 -1.48
N TYR A 430 -10.54 34.47 -1.54
CA TYR A 430 -11.80 34.60 -0.79
C TYR A 430 -12.59 35.89 -1.08
N ARG A 431 -12.35 36.57 -2.22
CA ARG A 431 -13.05 37.80 -2.62
C ARG A 431 -13.88 37.59 -3.87
N PHE A 432 -15.11 38.09 -3.86
CA PHE A 432 -15.95 38.11 -5.06
C PHE A 432 -15.35 39.02 -6.14
N GLY A 433 -15.23 38.48 -7.35
CA GLY A 433 -14.82 39.25 -8.52
C GLY A 433 -15.90 40.25 -8.98
N PRO A 434 -15.55 41.19 -9.88
CA PRO A 434 -16.48 42.21 -10.38
C PRO A 434 -17.71 41.65 -11.12
N ARG A 435 -17.66 40.38 -11.53
CA ARG A 435 -18.77 39.60 -12.10
C ARG A 435 -19.91 39.36 -11.09
N PHE A 436 -19.64 39.55 -9.81
CA PHE A 436 -20.57 39.39 -8.69
C PHE A 436 -20.67 40.71 -7.90
N PRO A 437 -21.33 41.74 -8.45
CA PRO A 437 -21.33 43.09 -7.87
C PRO A 437 -22.17 43.24 -6.60
N ASP A 438 -23.14 42.35 -6.32
CA ASP A 438 -23.90 42.31 -5.07
C ASP A 438 -24.11 40.86 -4.60
N PRO A 439 -23.06 40.18 -4.11
CA PRO A 439 -23.15 38.78 -3.67
C PRO A 439 -24.17 38.60 -2.54
N ALA A 440 -24.31 39.61 -1.66
CA ALA A 440 -25.29 39.60 -0.60
C ALA A 440 -26.72 39.58 -1.15
N GLY A 441 -27.02 40.40 -2.18
CA GLY A 441 -28.29 40.37 -2.89
C GLY A 441 -28.53 39.07 -3.65
N MET A 442 -27.50 38.52 -4.29
CA MET A 442 -27.57 37.20 -4.92
C MET A 442 -28.00 36.13 -3.91
N PHE A 443 -27.33 36.06 -2.75
CA PHE A 443 -27.67 35.10 -1.70
C PHE A 443 -29.08 35.28 -1.15
N ARG A 444 -29.55 36.54 -0.97
CA ARG A 444 -30.94 36.82 -0.55
C ARG A 444 -31.94 36.25 -1.56
N GLN A 445 -31.77 36.55 -2.84
CA GLN A 445 -32.66 36.09 -3.91
C GLN A 445 -32.67 34.56 -4.06
N LEU A 446 -31.50 33.92 -3.98
CA LEU A 446 -31.39 32.45 -4.01
C LEU A 446 -32.08 31.81 -2.80
N ARG A 447 -31.92 32.40 -1.61
CA ARG A 447 -32.57 31.94 -0.38
C ARG A 447 -34.09 32.10 -0.43
N GLU A 448 -34.62 33.18 -0.98
CA GLU A 448 -36.07 33.36 -1.21
C GLU A 448 -36.64 32.25 -2.10
N LYS A 449 -35.84 31.78 -3.06
CA LYS A 449 -36.16 30.63 -3.91
C LYS A 449 -35.84 29.27 -3.26
N ARG A 450 -35.46 29.24 -1.98
CA ARG A 450 -35.12 28.05 -1.18
C ARG A 450 -33.87 27.29 -1.67
N PHE A 451 -32.91 27.98 -2.27
CA PHE A 451 -31.60 27.40 -2.57
C PHE A 451 -30.60 27.66 -1.45
N ARG A 452 -29.68 26.70 -1.27
CA ARG A 452 -28.37 26.90 -0.64
C ARG A 452 -27.35 27.17 -1.73
N VAL A 453 -26.23 27.78 -1.34
CA VAL A 453 -25.11 28.03 -2.24
C VAL A 453 -23.86 27.35 -1.70
N CYS A 454 -23.17 26.63 -2.58
CA CYS A 454 -21.84 26.11 -2.37
C CYS A 454 -20.85 26.92 -3.21
N LEU A 455 -19.72 27.31 -2.64
CA LEU A 455 -18.65 28.00 -3.37
C LEU A 455 -17.44 27.09 -3.43
N TRP A 456 -16.81 26.99 -4.59
CA TRP A 456 -15.56 26.27 -4.75
C TRP A 456 -14.43 27.00 -4.01
N GLN A 457 -13.51 26.24 -3.44
CA GLN A 457 -12.27 26.74 -2.84
C GLN A 457 -11.19 25.66 -2.96
N TRP A 458 -9.93 26.07 -2.86
CA TRP A 458 -8.78 25.15 -2.77
C TRP A 458 -7.82 25.62 -1.67
N PRO A 459 -6.89 24.76 -1.19
CA PRO A 459 -5.98 25.13 -0.11
C PRO A 459 -4.68 25.80 -0.61
N TYR A 460 -4.66 26.39 -1.81
CA TYR A 460 -3.48 27.07 -2.37
C TYR A 460 -3.68 28.56 -2.50
N VAL A 461 -2.58 29.31 -2.47
CA VAL A 461 -2.57 30.77 -2.63
C VAL A 461 -1.65 31.11 -3.80
N CYS A 462 -2.14 31.89 -4.76
CA CYS A 462 -1.33 32.30 -5.91
C CYS A 462 -0.37 33.43 -5.51
N GLU A 463 0.91 33.31 -5.88
CA GLU A 463 1.98 34.24 -5.50
C GLU A 463 1.72 35.71 -5.89
N HIS A 464 1.00 35.94 -6.99
CA HIS A 464 0.75 37.29 -7.52
C HIS A 464 -0.42 38.04 -6.84
N LEU A 465 -1.01 37.47 -5.78
CA LEU A 465 -2.15 38.06 -5.07
C LEU A 465 -1.72 38.60 -3.70
N ASP A 466 -2.29 39.72 -3.25
CA ASP A 466 -1.97 40.34 -1.96
C ASP A 466 -2.12 39.38 -0.76
N ILE A 467 -3.02 38.39 -0.85
CA ILE A 467 -3.23 37.39 0.20
C ILE A 467 -2.01 36.46 0.38
N PHE A 468 -1.15 36.32 -0.63
CA PHE A 468 0.09 35.58 -0.53
C PHE A 468 1.11 36.31 0.34
N GLU A 469 1.28 37.62 0.13
CA GLU A 469 2.13 38.47 0.98
C GLU A 469 1.65 38.42 2.44
N GLU A 470 0.34 38.55 2.67
CA GLU A 470 -0.26 38.41 4.01
C GLU A 470 0.02 37.01 4.62
N ALA A 471 -0.07 35.94 3.82
CA ALA A 471 0.18 34.59 4.27
C ALA A 471 1.66 34.34 4.62
N GLN A 472 2.58 34.95 3.87
CA GLN A 472 4.01 34.94 4.16
C GLN A 472 4.33 35.72 5.44
N GLU A 473 3.81 36.94 5.59
CA GLU A 473 4.01 37.77 6.78
C GLU A 473 3.50 37.10 8.06
N LYS A 474 2.45 36.29 7.93
CA LYS A 474 1.84 35.54 9.04
C LYS A 474 2.43 34.16 9.29
N ASP A 475 3.37 33.71 8.46
CA ASP A 475 4.01 32.39 8.57
C ASP A 475 2.98 31.23 8.55
N VAL A 476 2.03 31.27 7.60
CA VAL A 476 0.96 30.27 7.47
C VAL A 476 1.03 29.46 6.17
N LEU A 477 2.09 29.61 5.39
CA LEU A 477 2.37 28.79 4.20
C LEU A 477 3.20 27.57 4.59
N ALA A 478 2.98 26.45 3.90
CA ALA A 478 3.83 25.27 4.06
C ALA A 478 5.23 25.54 3.48
N GLU A 479 6.28 25.22 4.24
CA GLU A 479 7.66 25.30 3.76
C GLU A 479 8.09 24.00 3.04
N GLY A 480 9.00 24.11 2.07
CA GLY A 480 9.65 22.95 1.43
C GLY A 480 8.78 22.14 0.46
N GLY A 481 7.56 22.60 0.15
CA GLY A 481 6.69 22.01 -0.86
C GLY A 481 7.10 22.42 -2.27
N ASN A 482 8.18 21.86 -2.82
CA ASN A 482 8.44 21.99 -4.25
C ASN A 482 7.47 21.11 -5.03
N PHE A 483 6.45 21.72 -5.63
CA PHE A 483 5.80 21.18 -6.82
C PHE A 483 6.65 21.58 -8.04
N ASP A 484 7.77 20.88 -8.26
CA ASP A 484 8.45 20.89 -9.56
C ASP A 484 7.77 19.92 -10.54
#